data_AF-A0A161TQD2-F1
#
_entry.id   AF-A0A161TQD2-F1
#
_cell.length_a   1.000
_cell.length_b   1.000
_cell.length_c   1.000
_cell.angle_alpha   90.00
_cell.angle_beta   90.00
_cell.angle_gamma   90.00
#
_symmetry.space_group_name_H-M   'P 1'
#
loop_
_entity.id
_entity.type
_entity.pdbx_description
1 polymer ?
#
loop_
_entity_poly.entity_id
_entity_poly.type
_entity_poly.pdbx_seq_one_letter_code
_entity_poly.pdbx_strand_id
1 'polypeptide(L)'
;MAAPPSSSAPTSPSTAPSSRLPPPQTFDILPPLHALLSRLAPPTTTTAAAAAGEYADQPPLEPHQLAAEASAIKIRIQKARAAVQSLPDMSRSVEEQEAEIRQLEERVRKQREVLTGLKEKAAS
;
A
#
# COMPACT_ATOMS: atom_id res chain seq x y z
N MET A 1 46.20 -24.81 -25.71
CA MET A 1 46.11 -23.33 -25.65
C MET A 1 44.66 -23.01 -25.27
N ALA A 2 44.40 -22.76 -24.00
CA ALA A 2 43.06 -22.61 -23.45
C ALA A 2 42.68 -21.13 -23.37
N ALA A 3 41.51 -20.78 -23.91
CA ALA A 3 40.93 -19.43 -23.85
C ALA A 3 40.34 -19.15 -22.44
N PRO A 4 40.46 -17.92 -21.92
CA PRO A 4 39.80 -17.54 -20.66
C PRO A 4 38.30 -17.21 -20.87
N PRO A 5 37.43 -17.49 -19.88
CA PRO A 5 36.00 -17.20 -19.98
C PRO A 5 35.65 -15.74 -19.69
N SER A 6 34.61 -15.31 -20.38
CA SER A 6 33.95 -14.00 -20.40
C SER A 6 33.66 -13.40 -19.02
N SER A 7 33.96 -12.10 -18.88
CA SER A 7 33.63 -11.27 -17.73
C SER A 7 32.17 -10.83 -17.78
N SER A 8 31.35 -11.31 -16.85
CA SER A 8 29.97 -10.85 -16.64
C SER A 8 29.97 -9.61 -15.75
N ALA A 9 29.56 -8.47 -16.31
CA ALA A 9 29.40 -7.21 -15.61
C ALA A 9 28.32 -7.28 -14.50
N PRO A 10 28.48 -6.57 -13.37
CA PRO A 10 27.42 -6.46 -12.37
C PRO A 10 26.30 -5.55 -12.89
N THR A 11 25.08 -6.08 -12.85
CA THR A 11 23.84 -5.37 -13.13
C THR A 11 23.62 -4.20 -12.16
N SER A 12 23.19 -3.07 -12.72
CA SER A 12 22.94 -1.80 -12.03
C SER A 12 21.95 -1.92 -10.85
N PRO A 13 22.07 -1.06 -9.81
CA PRO A 13 21.09 -1.02 -8.73
C PRO A 13 19.76 -0.46 -9.26
N SER A 14 18.69 -1.23 -9.06
CA SER A 14 17.31 -0.79 -9.29
C SER A 14 17.03 0.47 -8.46
N THR A 15 16.78 1.60 -9.12
CA THR A 15 16.27 2.81 -8.49
C THR A 15 14.91 2.50 -7.87
N ALA A 16 14.85 2.42 -6.54
CA ALA A 16 13.59 2.22 -5.82
C ALA A 16 12.64 3.40 -6.11
N PRO A 17 11.44 3.18 -6.69
CA PRO A 17 10.45 4.23 -6.81
C PRO A 17 10.01 4.63 -5.40
N SER A 18 10.08 5.93 -5.08
CA SER A 18 9.52 6.46 -3.83
C SER A 18 8.01 6.27 -3.82
N SER A 19 7.55 5.18 -3.22
CA SER A 19 6.14 4.83 -3.11
C SER A 19 5.46 5.81 -2.14
N ARG A 20 4.45 6.51 -2.65
CA ARG A 20 3.62 7.38 -1.83
C ARG A 20 2.45 6.54 -1.34
N LEU A 21 2.30 6.41 -0.03
CA LEU A 21 1.13 5.77 0.57
C LEU A 21 -0.15 6.45 0.06
N PRO A 22 -1.24 5.71 -0.19
CA PRO A 22 -2.51 6.30 -0.57
C PRO A 22 -3.00 7.26 0.53
N PRO A 23 -3.62 8.39 0.17
CA PRO A 23 -4.22 9.30 1.15
C PRO A 23 -5.24 8.56 2.02
N PRO A 24 -5.35 8.84 3.33
CA PRO A 24 -6.23 8.10 4.23
C PRO A 24 -7.72 8.18 3.82
N GLN A 25 -8.11 9.24 3.13
CA GLN A 25 -9.47 9.43 2.60
C GLN A 25 -9.88 8.36 1.57
N THR A 26 -8.89 7.66 0.98
CA THR A 26 -9.13 6.50 0.10
C THR A 26 -9.92 5.40 0.82
N PHE A 27 -9.80 5.32 2.14
CA PHE A 27 -10.44 4.29 2.98
C PHE A 27 -11.67 4.80 3.74
N ASP A 28 -12.10 6.05 3.50
CA ASP A 28 -13.26 6.65 4.15
C ASP A 28 -14.58 6.20 3.50
N ILE A 29 -14.87 4.91 3.68
CA ILE A 29 -16.00 4.19 3.09
C ILE A 29 -17.09 3.94 4.13
N LEU A 30 -16.73 3.95 5.41
CA LEU A 30 -17.64 3.58 6.49
C LEU A 30 -18.82 4.54 6.65
N PRO A 31 -18.65 5.88 6.65
CA PRO A 31 -19.79 6.80 6.77
C PRO A 31 -20.85 6.62 5.67
N PRO A 32 -20.52 6.60 4.36
CA PRO A 32 -21.53 6.41 3.32
C PRO A 32 -22.12 4.99 3.31
N LEU A 33 -21.34 3.96 3.66
CA LEU A 33 -21.85 2.58 3.78
C LEU A 33 -22.88 2.49 4.91
N HIS A 34 -22.55 3.04 6.08
CA HIS A 34 -23.45 3.08 7.22
C HIS A 34 -24.77 3.77 6.88
N ALA A 35 -24.71 4.95 6.24
CA ALA A 35 -25.91 5.66 5.80
C ALA A 35 -26.79 4.82 4.84
N LEU A 36 -26.18 4.14 3.87
CA LEU A 36 -26.89 3.26 2.96
C LEU A 36 -27.59 2.11 3.71
N LEU A 37 -26.89 1.50 4.69
CA LEU A 37 -27.46 0.41 5.50
C LEU A 37 -28.58 0.90 6.41
N SER A 38 -28.46 2.08 7.02
CA SER A 38 -29.50 2.65 7.87
C SER A 38 -30.80 2.89 7.09
N ARG A 39 -30.72 3.28 5.81
CA ARG A 39 -31.89 3.45 4.92
C ARG A 39 -32.54 2.12 4.51
N LEU A 40 -31.85 0.99 4.66
CA LEU A 40 -32.31 -0.35 4.33
C LEU A 40 -32.78 -1.14 5.57
N ALA A 41 -32.36 -0.71 6.76
CA ALA A 41 -32.66 -1.39 8.01
C ALA A 41 -34.13 -1.17 8.45
N PRO A 42 -34.82 -2.20 8.98
CA PRO A 42 -36.10 -2.03 9.65
C PRO A 42 -35.94 -1.15 10.90
N PRO A 43 -37.02 -0.51 11.40
CA PRO A 43 -36.97 0.55 12.44
C PRO A 43 -36.44 0.13 13.82
N THR A 44 -35.91 -1.09 14.00
CA THR A 44 -35.50 -1.63 15.31
C THR A 44 -33.99 -1.60 15.58
N THR A 45 -33.15 -1.28 14.59
CA THR A 45 -31.69 -1.22 14.76
C THR A 45 -31.19 0.22 14.71
N THR A 46 -31.42 0.97 15.78
CA THR A 46 -30.79 2.30 15.97
C THR A 46 -29.68 2.19 17.00
N THR A 47 -28.45 1.92 16.55
CA THR A 47 -27.24 2.20 17.33
C THR A 47 -26.07 2.53 16.39
N ALA A 48 -25.85 3.83 16.11
CA ALA A 48 -24.56 4.48 15.84
C ALA A 48 -24.77 5.89 15.22
N ALA A 49 -25.34 6.82 15.98
CA ALA A 49 -25.66 8.18 15.50
C ALA A 49 -24.48 9.17 15.53
N ALA A 50 -23.24 8.76 15.82
CA ALA A 50 -22.14 9.70 16.07
C ALA A 50 -21.27 10.05 14.84
N ALA A 51 -21.49 9.41 13.68
CA ALA A 51 -20.71 9.64 12.46
C ALA A 51 -21.54 10.07 11.24
N ALA A 52 -22.82 10.39 11.45
CA ALA A 52 -23.75 10.76 10.37
C ALA A 52 -23.61 12.26 10.02
N GLY A 53 -22.48 12.67 9.45
CA GLY A 53 -22.45 13.90 8.64
C GLY A 53 -23.29 13.69 7.36
N GLU A 54 -23.89 14.76 6.81
CA GLU A 54 -24.60 14.94 5.51
C GLU A 54 -25.67 13.90 5.06
N TYR A 55 -25.67 12.67 5.57
CA TYR A 55 -26.46 11.53 5.13
C TYR A 55 -27.53 11.09 6.16
N ALA A 56 -27.69 11.83 7.26
CA ALA A 56 -28.60 11.49 8.36
C ALA A 56 -30.10 11.62 8.02
N ASP A 57 -30.43 12.32 6.93
CA ASP A 57 -31.81 12.73 6.60
C ASP A 57 -32.29 12.21 5.24
N GLN A 58 -31.65 11.15 4.72
CA GLN A 58 -32.03 10.59 3.44
C GLN A 58 -33.30 9.72 3.54
N PRO A 59 -34.20 9.79 2.54
CA PRO A 59 -35.43 9.00 2.53
C PRO A 59 -35.13 7.48 2.46
N PRO A 60 -36.07 6.64 2.93
CA PRO A 60 -35.97 5.18 2.84
C PRO A 60 -35.63 4.73 1.41
N LEU A 61 -34.80 3.70 1.29
CA LEU A 61 -34.39 3.17 -0.01
C LEU A 61 -35.42 2.19 -0.56
N GLU A 62 -35.85 2.42 -1.79
CA GLU A 62 -36.59 1.42 -2.53
C GLU A 62 -35.65 0.31 -3.04
N PRO A 63 -36.07 -0.97 -3.07
CA PRO A 63 -35.20 -2.10 -3.41
C PRO A 63 -34.48 -1.97 -4.77
N HIS A 64 -35.14 -1.36 -5.76
CA HIS A 64 -34.57 -1.18 -7.10
C HIS A 64 -33.50 -0.08 -7.17
N GLN A 65 -33.46 0.84 -6.21
CA GLN A 65 -32.52 1.96 -6.16
C GLN A 65 -31.18 1.59 -5.54
N LEU A 66 -31.14 0.46 -4.82
CA LEU A 66 -29.96 0.00 -4.08
C LEU A 66 -28.70 -0.10 -4.96
N ALA A 67 -28.83 -0.63 -6.18
CA ALA A 67 -27.68 -0.79 -7.07
C ALA A 67 -27.06 0.54 -7.50
N ALA A 68 -27.91 1.55 -7.74
CA ALA A 68 -27.47 2.89 -8.13
C ALA A 68 -26.78 3.59 -6.95
N GLU A 69 -27.39 3.54 -5.77
CA GLU A 69 -26.90 4.19 -4.55
C GLU A 69 -25.61 3.53 -4.01
N ALA A 70 -25.49 2.21 -4.13
CA ALA A 70 -24.28 1.48 -3.76
C ALA A 70 -23.11 1.65 -4.74
N SER A 71 -23.35 2.15 -5.95
CA SER A 71 -22.34 2.19 -7.03
C SER A 71 -21.11 3.03 -6.65
N ALA A 72 -21.32 4.19 -6.02
CA ALA A 72 -20.25 5.07 -5.58
C ALA A 72 -19.39 4.41 -4.47
N ILE A 73 -20.02 3.70 -3.53
CA ILE A 73 -19.35 2.94 -2.47
C ILE A 73 -18.52 1.81 -3.08
N LYS A 74 -19.10 1.06 -4.04
CA LYS A 74 -18.40 -0.01 -4.77
C LYS A 74 -17.15 0.52 -5.49
N ILE A 75 -17.26 1.67 -6.15
CA ILE A 75 -16.12 2.31 -6.83
C ILE A 75 -15.03 2.70 -5.82
N ARG A 76 -15.41 3.28 -4.67
CA ARG A 76 -14.43 3.64 -3.62
C ARG A 76 -13.71 2.40 -3.08
N ILE A 77 -14.42 1.31 -2.81
CA ILE A 77 -13.82 0.04 -2.38
C ILE A 77 -12.84 -0.49 -3.44
N GLN A 78 -13.23 -0.48 -4.72
CA GLN A 78 -12.36 -0.93 -5.81
C GLN A 78 -11.08 -0.08 -5.90
N LYS A 79 -11.21 1.24 -5.80
CA LYS A 79 -10.06 2.15 -5.78
C LYS A 79 -9.15 1.89 -4.58
N ALA A 80 -9.71 1.70 -3.39
CA ALA A 80 -8.94 1.40 -2.19
C ALA A 80 -8.17 0.08 -2.33
N ARG A 81 -8.81 -0.96 -2.86
CA ARG A 81 -8.14 -2.25 -3.13
C ARG A 81 -7.03 -2.12 -4.16
N ALA A 82 -7.28 -1.41 -5.26
CA ALA A 82 -6.27 -1.19 -6.29
C ALA A 82 -5.07 -0.41 -5.73
N ALA A 83 -5.32 0.62 -4.92
CA ALA A 83 -4.27 1.39 -4.26
C ALA A 83 -3.40 0.50 -3.35
N VAL A 84 -4.03 -0.34 -2.52
CA VAL A 84 -3.30 -1.30 -1.68
C VAL A 84 -2.50 -2.29 -2.53
N GLN A 85 -3.08 -2.86 -3.57
CA GLN A 85 -2.40 -3.82 -4.45
C GLN A 85 -1.26 -3.22 -5.25
N SER A 86 -1.31 -1.91 -5.52
CA SER A 86 -0.24 -1.17 -6.21
C SER A 86 0.93 -0.78 -5.31
N LEU A 87 0.83 -1.01 -4.00
CA LEU A 87 1.94 -0.75 -3.09
C LEU A 87 3.11 -1.72 -3.41
N PRO A 88 4.35 -1.24 -3.33
CA PRO A 88 5.51 -2.09 -3.55
C PRO A 88 5.55 -3.22 -2.53
N ASP A 89 6.12 -4.34 -2.95
CA ASP A 89 6.36 -5.51 -2.10
C ASP A 89 5.13 -6.15 -1.46
N MET A 90 3.92 -5.76 -1.91
CA MET A 90 2.67 -6.41 -1.50
C MET A 90 2.53 -7.87 -1.95
N SER A 91 3.35 -8.29 -2.92
CA SER A 91 3.42 -9.68 -3.37
C SER A 91 4.47 -10.51 -2.61
N ARG A 92 5.18 -9.91 -1.65
CA ARG A 92 6.25 -10.56 -0.87
C ARG A 92 5.87 -10.65 0.60
N SER A 93 6.36 -11.67 1.28
CA SER A 93 6.15 -11.82 2.72
C SER A 93 7.06 -10.87 3.51
N VAL A 94 6.69 -10.62 4.78
CA VAL A 94 7.52 -9.79 5.67
C VAL A 94 8.87 -10.46 5.92
N GLU A 95 8.88 -11.77 6.07
CA GLU A 95 10.10 -12.57 6.32
C GLU A 95 11.09 -12.48 5.15
N GLU A 96 10.59 -12.51 3.91
CA GLU A 96 11.42 -12.33 2.72
C GLU A 96 12.04 -10.94 2.68
N GLN A 97 11.24 -9.91 3.00
CA GLN A 97 11.70 -8.52 3.04
C GLN A 97 12.76 -8.32 4.14
N GLU A 98 12.54 -8.88 5.33
CA GLU A 98 13.50 -8.83 6.45
C GLU A 98 14.82 -9.55 6.15
N ALA A 99 14.76 -10.67 5.42
CA ALA A 99 15.96 -11.39 4.98
C ALA A 99 16.76 -10.55 3.97
N GLU A 100 16.08 -9.90 3.03
CA GLU A 100 16.71 -8.97 2.08
C GLU A 100 17.35 -7.77 2.80
N ILE A 101 16.64 -7.15 3.75
CA ILE A 101 17.17 -6.03 4.55
C ILE A 101 18.48 -6.46 5.23
N ARG A 102 18.52 -7.62 5.88
CA ARG A 102 19.75 -8.13 6.53
C ARG A 102 20.91 -8.29 5.54
N GLN A 103 20.63 -8.84 4.36
CA GLN A 103 21.65 -9.00 3.32
C GLN A 103 22.15 -7.63 2.81
N LEU A 104 21.24 -6.68 2.59
CA LEU A 104 21.57 -5.33 2.15
C LEU A 104 22.40 -4.58 3.20
N GLU A 105 22.04 -4.68 4.47
CA GLU A 105 22.80 -4.08 5.58
C GLU A 105 24.22 -4.65 5.68
N GLU A 106 24.39 -5.96 5.52
CA GLU A 106 25.72 -6.58 5.49
C GLU A 106 26.55 -6.06 4.31
N ARG A 107 25.93 -5.91 3.13
CA ARG A 107 26.59 -5.36 1.95
C ARG A 107 27.02 -3.91 2.17
N VAL A 108 26.15 -3.08 2.77
CA VAL A 108 26.47 -1.69 3.15
C VAL A 108 27.62 -1.64 4.15
N ARG A 109 27.63 -2.53 5.15
CA ARG A 109 28.73 -2.63 6.12
C ARG A 109 30.08 -2.89 5.42
N LYS A 110 30.13 -3.90 4.55
CA LYS A 110 31.34 -4.24 3.78
C LYS A 110 31.80 -3.08 2.89
N GLN A 111 30.86 -2.42 2.22
CA GLN A 111 31.18 -1.27 1.37
C GLN A 111 31.75 -0.10 2.18
N ARG A 112 31.19 0.19 3.35
CA ARG A 112 31.71 1.23 4.26
C ARG A 112 33.13 0.91 4.73
N GLU A 113 33.42 -0.35 5.07
CA GLU A 113 34.77 -0.79 5.47
C GLU A 113 35.80 -0.56 4.36
N VAL A 114 35.48 -0.95 3.12
CA VAL A 114 36.35 -0.72 1.96
C VAL A 114 36.60 0.77 1.74
N LEU A 115 35.57 1.60 1.81
CA LEU A 115 35.72 3.06 1.65
C LEU A 115 36.59 3.68 2.74
N THR A 116 36.46 3.22 3.98
CA THR A 116 37.35 3.63 5.08
C THR A 116 38.79 3.24 4.80
N GLY A 117 39.05 1.99 4.39
CA GLY A 117 40.40 1.54 4.05
C GLY A 117 41.03 2.28 2.86
N LEU A 118 40.23 2.65 1.85
CA LEU A 118 40.70 3.49 0.74
C LEU A 118 41.03 4.91 1.19
N LYS A 119 40.22 5.48 2.09
CA LYS A 119 40.48 6.81 2.68
C LYS A 119 41.78 6.81 3.49
N GLU A 120 42.03 5.77 4.29
CA GLU A 120 43.27 5.64 5.07
C GLU A 120 44.51 5.53 4.16
N LYS A 121 44.43 4.71 3.10
CA LYS A 121 45.53 4.58 2.13
C LYS A 121 45.79 5.87 1.34
N ALA A 122 44.78 6.69 1.09
CA ALA A 122 44.95 7.98 0.41
C ALA A 122 45.53 9.07 1.34
N ALA A 123 45.47 8.87 2.66
CA ALA A 123 45.99 9.81 3.66
C ALA A 123 47.40 9.46 4.17
N SER A 124 47.94 8.29 3.77
CA SER A 124 49.30 7.84 4.03
C SER A 124 50.21 8.09 2.83
#